data_AF-A0A3T0E8D2-F1
#
_entry.id   AF-A0A3T0E8D2-F1
#
_cell.length_a   1.000
_cell.length_b   1.000
_cell.length_c   1.000
_cell.angle_alpha   90.00
_cell.angle_beta   90.00
_cell.angle_gamma   90.00
#
_symmetry.space_group_name_H-M   'P 1'
#
loop_
_entity.id
_entity.type
_entity.pdbx_description
1 polymer ?
#
loop_
_entity_poly.entity_id
_entity_poly.type
_entity_poly.pdbx_seq_one_letter_code
_entity_poly.pdbx_strand_id
1 'polypeptide(L)'
;MRKPVPLQLVLAMALSPLIAGFLGGTLVSFGLSFQLLPDFTVLETLRTGLVMSFFAVIIAVFVCYTFGVPVMLAGWAAAHFARLRKPHQMGLVMAVAGLIFAIGFFFNGRIFLEDFQTGSDTALLVTLPAGLAAGYVAGWFVGQLGYAPTAPEETASSGEA
;
A
#
# COMPACT_ATOMS: atom_id res chain seq x y z
N MET A 1 4.01 -25.08 -7.39
CA MET A 1 4.23 -23.59 -7.49
C MET A 1 3.00 -22.89 -8.11
N ARG A 2 2.58 -21.69 -7.64
CA ARG A 2 1.42 -20.95 -8.20
C ARG A 2 1.72 -20.40 -9.62
N LYS A 3 0.82 -20.66 -10.57
CA LYS A 3 0.93 -20.22 -11.99
C LYS A 3 0.16 -18.91 -12.19
N PRO A 4 0.69 -17.95 -12.98
CA PRO A 4 -0.03 -16.70 -13.27
C PRO A 4 -1.26 -16.99 -14.13
N VAL A 5 -2.38 -16.30 -13.84
CA VAL A 5 -3.59 -16.32 -14.68
C VAL A 5 -3.69 -14.96 -15.37
N PRO A 6 -3.36 -14.84 -16.67
CA PRO A 6 -3.07 -13.55 -17.30
C PRO A 6 -4.16 -12.48 -17.10
N LEU A 7 -5.42 -12.82 -17.33
CA LEU A 7 -6.53 -11.88 -17.20
C LEU A 7 -6.72 -11.43 -15.74
N GLN A 8 -6.69 -12.37 -14.79
CA GLN A 8 -6.85 -12.06 -13.37
C GLN A 8 -5.65 -11.27 -12.83
N LEU A 9 -4.45 -11.54 -13.34
CA LEU A 9 -3.24 -10.84 -12.99
C LEU A 9 -3.27 -9.40 -13.48
N VAL A 10 -3.65 -9.16 -14.75
CA VAL A 10 -3.81 -7.80 -15.29
C VAL A 10 -4.85 -7.03 -14.49
N LEU A 11 -6.01 -7.64 -14.19
CA LEU A 11 -7.05 -7.02 -13.36
C LEU A 11 -6.53 -6.70 -11.96
N ALA A 12 -5.84 -7.65 -11.32
CA ALA A 12 -5.31 -7.45 -9.98
C ALA A 12 -4.27 -6.34 -9.95
N MET A 13 -3.40 -6.27 -10.95
CA MET A 13 -2.40 -5.20 -11.11
C MET A 13 -3.06 -3.85 -11.37
N ALA A 14 -4.12 -3.79 -12.19
CA ALA A 14 -4.86 -2.57 -12.46
C ALA A 14 -5.59 -2.03 -11.22
N LEU A 15 -6.14 -2.92 -10.38
CA LEU A 15 -6.85 -2.53 -9.14
C LEU A 15 -5.90 -2.26 -7.98
N SER A 16 -4.66 -2.75 -8.02
CA SER A 16 -3.73 -2.63 -6.91
C SER A 16 -3.40 -1.18 -6.49
N PRO A 17 -3.23 -0.19 -7.39
CA PRO A 17 -3.00 1.21 -7.01
C PRO A 17 -4.24 1.85 -6.39
N LEU A 18 -5.44 1.45 -6.82
CA LEU A 18 -6.70 1.87 -6.20
C LEU A 18 -6.77 1.40 -4.74
N ILE A 19 -6.47 0.11 -4.49
CA ILE A 19 -6.47 -0.46 -3.15
C ILE A 19 -5.41 0.23 -2.27
N ALA A 20 -4.20 0.41 -2.80
CA ALA A 20 -3.10 1.05 -2.08
C ALA A 20 -3.42 2.52 -1.77
N GLY A 21 -3.94 3.28 -2.73
CA GLY A 21 -4.30 4.68 -2.55
C GLY A 21 -5.47 4.87 -1.59
N PHE A 22 -6.49 4.00 -1.66
CA PHE A 22 -7.61 4.03 -0.73
C PHE A 22 -7.15 3.75 0.70
N LEU A 23 -6.43 2.65 0.91
CA LEU A 23 -5.97 2.26 2.26
C LEU A 23 -4.95 3.26 2.80
N GLY A 24 -3.94 3.62 2.00
CA GLY A 24 -2.91 4.58 2.37
C GLY A 24 -3.48 5.97 2.68
N GLY A 25 -4.33 6.51 1.80
CA GLY A 25 -4.96 7.82 1.98
C GLY A 25 -5.86 7.85 3.24
N THR A 26 -6.60 6.77 3.49
CA THR A 26 -7.42 6.66 4.70
C THR A 26 -6.55 6.65 5.96
N LEU A 27 -5.53 5.78 6.00
CA LEU A 27 -4.64 5.65 7.17
C LEU A 27 -3.87 6.95 7.44
N VAL A 28 -3.35 7.60 6.40
CA VAL A 28 -2.63 8.87 6.54
C VAL A 28 -3.56 9.97 7.04
N SER A 29 -4.74 10.12 6.44
CA SER A 29 -5.69 11.15 6.86
C SER A 29 -6.15 10.95 8.31
N PHE A 30 -6.50 9.72 8.70
CA PHE A 30 -6.87 9.44 10.08
C PHE A 30 -5.70 9.67 11.03
N GLY A 31 -4.50 9.18 10.70
CA GLY A 31 -3.32 9.34 11.52
C GLY A 31 -2.95 10.81 11.76
N LEU A 32 -3.03 11.66 10.73
CA LEU A 32 -2.82 13.11 10.87
C LEU A 32 -3.91 13.78 11.70
N SER A 33 -5.15 13.30 11.64
CA SER A 33 -6.25 13.87 12.41
C SER A 33 -6.04 13.74 13.92
N PHE A 34 -5.31 12.73 14.39
CA PHE A 34 -4.94 12.61 15.81
C PHE A 34 -4.15 13.81 16.33
N GLN A 35 -3.48 14.57 15.46
CA GLN A 35 -2.81 15.82 15.85
C GLN A 35 -3.78 16.91 16.30
N LEU A 36 -5.07 16.81 15.96
CA LEU A 36 -6.11 17.77 16.31
C LEU A 36 -6.71 17.50 17.71
N LEU A 37 -6.44 16.34 18.31
CA LEU A 37 -6.96 15.98 19.64
C LEU A 37 -6.61 16.95 20.78
N PRO A 38 -5.45 17.64 20.80
CA PRO A 38 -5.15 18.63 21.84
C PRO A 38 -6.10 19.84 21.80
N ASP A 39 -6.59 20.19 20.61
CA ASP A 39 -7.35 21.42 20.37
C ASP A 39 -8.86 21.17 20.22
N PHE A 40 -9.27 19.92 19.99
CA PHE A 40 -10.66 19.54 19.69
C PHE A 40 -11.12 18.32 20.49
N THR A 41 -12.44 18.17 20.62
CA THR A 41 -12.99 16.94 21.21
C THR A 41 -12.71 15.72 20.31
N VAL A 42 -12.74 14.51 20.90
CA VAL A 42 -12.54 13.25 20.16
C VAL A 42 -13.54 13.14 19.00
N LEU A 43 -14.80 13.51 19.22
CA LEU A 43 -15.84 13.43 18.19
C LEU A 43 -15.60 14.40 17.04
N GLU A 44 -15.20 15.64 17.33
CA GLU A 44 -14.85 16.65 16.32
C GLU A 44 -13.61 16.24 15.52
N THR A 45 -12.62 15.66 16.18
CA THR A 45 -11.41 15.14 15.54
C THR A 45 -11.73 13.99 14.59
N LEU A 46 -12.56 13.03 15.02
CA LEU A 46 -13.01 11.92 14.18
C LEU A 46 -13.85 12.40 13.00
N ARG A 47 -14.76 13.37 13.22
CA ARG A 47 -15.56 13.98 12.15
C ARG A 47 -14.68 14.67 11.12
N THR A 48 -13.72 15.48 11.57
CA THR A 48 -12.79 16.20 10.71
C THR A 48 -11.93 15.22 9.92
N GLY A 49 -11.40 14.19 10.58
CA GLY A 49 -10.61 13.16 9.92
C GLY A 49 -11.40 12.38 8.88
N LEU A 50 -12.65 12.04 9.17
CA LEU A 50 -13.54 11.39 8.20
C LEU A 50 -13.76 12.26 6.96
N VAL A 51 -14.11 13.54 7.14
CA VAL A 51 -14.35 14.47 6.01
C VAL A 51 -13.08 14.67 5.18
N MET A 52 -11.94 14.90 5.83
CA MET A 52 -10.67 15.10 5.14
C MET A 52 -10.19 13.81 4.44
N SER A 53 -10.54 12.64 4.99
CA SER A 53 -10.16 11.35 4.39
C SER A 53 -10.77 11.12 3.02
N PHE A 54 -11.95 11.66 2.72
CA PHE A 54 -12.53 11.56 1.38
C PHE A 54 -11.65 12.25 0.33
N PHE A 55 -11.24 13.48 0.60
CA PHE A 55 -10.36 14.23 -0.30
C PHE A 55 -8.96 13.61 -0.35
N ALA A 56 -8.42 13.20 0.80
CA ALA A 56 -7.13 12.53 0.88
C ALA A 56 -7.10 11.23 0.07
N VAL A 57 -8.17 10.42 0.13
CA VAL A 57 -8.30 9.18 -0.64
C VAL A 57 -8.34 9.46 -2.14
N ILE A 58 -9.11 10.45 -2.60
CA ILE A 58 -9.18 10.79 -4.03
C ILE A 58 -7.79 11.18 -4.54
N ILE A 59 -7.10 12.05 -3.81
CA ILE A 59 -5.75 12.49 -4.17
C ILE A 59 -4.77 11.31 -4.10
N ALA A 60 -4.81 10.51 -3.05
CA ALA A 60 -3.91 9.36 -2.87
C ALA A 60 -4.09 8.32 -3.97
N VAL A 61 -5.33 8.02 -4.37
CA VAL A 61 -5.60 7.12 -5.51
C VAL A 61 -4.99 7.67 -6.78
N PHE A 62 -5.21 8.94 -7.09
CA PHE A 62 -4.62 9.57 -8.27
C PHE A 62 -3.10 9.50 -8.25
N VAL A 63 -2.48 9.85 -7.12
CA VAL A 63 -1.02 9.81 -6.91
C VAL A 63 -0.47 8.39 -7.01
N CYS A 64 -1.17 7.39 -6.48
CA CYS A 64 -0.78 5.99 -6.63
C CYS A 64 -0.83 5.52 -8.09
N TYR A 65 -1.80 5.98 -8.89
CA TYR A 65 -1.85 5.67 -10.31
C TYR A 65 -0.75 6.38 -11.12
N THR A 66 -0.48 7.64 -10.85
CA THR A 66 0.48 8.44 -11.62
C THR A 66 1.92 8.14 -11.25
N PHE A 67 2.22 8.02 -9.96
CA PHE A 67 3.58 7.89 -9.44
C PHE A 67 3.85 6.54 -8.76
N GLY A 68 2.82 5.90 -8.20
CA GLY A 68 2.97 4.62 -7.50
C GLY A 68 3.11 3.43 -8.45
N VAL A 69 2.47 3.46 -9.62
CA VAL A 69 2.45 2.34 -10.58
C VAL A 69 3.85 1.85 -10.97
N PRO A 70 4.84 2.70 -11.32
CA PRO A 70 6.19 2.23 -11.61
C PRO A 70 6.84 1.46 -10.45
N VAL A 71 6.68 1.95 -9.23
CA VAL A 71 7.24 1.33 -8.01
C VAL A 71 6.54 0.01 -7.70
N MET A 72 5.22 -0.04 -7.84
CA MET A 72 4.42 -1.25 -7.67
C MET A 72 4.73 -2.30 -8.73
N LEU A 73 4.91 -1.92 -9.99
CA LEU A 73 5.32 -2.82 -11.07
C LEU A 73 6.72 -3.38 -10.83
N ALA A 74 7.66 -2.56 -10.37
CA ALA A 74 9.00 -3.01 -10.02
C ALA A 74 8.98 -4.02 -8.85
N GLY A 75 8.21 -3.72 -7.79
CA GLY A 75 8.03 -4.63 -6.66
C GLY A 75 7.38 -5.96 -7.07
N TRP A 76 6.32 -5.89 -7.88
CA TRP A 76 5.67 -7.07 -8.44
C TRP A 76 6.63 -7.88 -9.31
N ALA A 77 7.40 -7.24 -10.20
CA ALA A 77 8.33 -7.91 -11.09
C ALA A 77 9.42 -8.64 -10.28
N ALA A 78 9.99 -7.98 -9.28
CA ALA A 78 10.96 -8.57 -8.37
C ALA A 78 10.40 -9.84 -7.70
N ALA A 79 9.19 -9.76 -7.13
CA ALA A 79 8.54 -10.92 -6.53
C ALA A 79 8.21 -12.02 -7.55
N HIS A 80 7.73 -11.64 -8.75
CA HIS A 80 7.31 -12.56 -9.79
C HIS A 80 8.47 -13.40 -10.32
N PHE A 81 9.60 -12.75 -10.64
CA PHE A 81 10.80 -13.41 -11.16
C PHE A 81 11.56 -14.18 -10.08
N ALA A 82 11.54 -13.71 -8.82
CA ALA A 82 12.03 -14.47 -7.67
C ALA A 82 11.12 -15.65 -7.27
N ARG A 83 10.02 -15.88 -8.00
CA ARG A 83 9.01 -16.94 -7.73
C ARG A 83 8.30 -16.81 -6.37
N LEU A 84 8.32 -15.62 -5.78
CA LEU A 84 7.63 -15.25 -4.53
C LEU A 84 6.15 -14.93 -4.78
N ARG A 85 5.39 -15.94 -5.22
CA ARG A 85 4.03 -15.77 -5.75
C ARG A 85 2.91 -16.06 -4.74
N LYS A 86 3.25 -16.48 -3.52
CA LYS A 86 2.26 -16.65 -2.45
C LYS A 86 1.78 -15.27 -1.96
N PRO A 87 0.52 -15.11 -1.51
CA PRO A 87 -0.04 -13.80 -1.14
C PRO A 87 0.81 -13.06 -0.11
N HIS A 88 1.23 -13.73 0.96
CA HIS A 88 2.08 -13.12 1.98
C HIS A 88 3.47 -12.73 1.47
N GLN A 89 4.08 -13.52 0.57
CA GLN A 89 5.40 -13.22 0.01
C GLN A 89 5.34 -12.02 -0.94
N MET A 90 4.36 -12.02 -1.85
CA MET A 90 4.10 -10.91 -2.75
C MET A 90 3.75 -9.65 -1.94
N GLY A 91 2.92 -9.80 -0.89
CA GLY A 91 2.61 -8.74 0.07
C GLY A 91 3.86 -8.15 0.70
N LEU A 92 4.77 -8.97 1.24
CA LEU A 92 6.01 -8.47 1.86
C LEU A 92 6.90 -7.69 0.88
N VAL A 93 7.10 -8.18 -0.35
CA VAL A 93 7.88 -7.46 -1.36
C VAL A 93 7.22 -6.13 -1.73
N MET A 94 5.89 -6.13 -1.89
CA MET A 94 5.13 -4.93 -2.20
C MET A 94 5.02 -3.97 -1.02
N ALA A 95 5.14 -4.45 0.23
CA ALA A 95 5.26 -3.60 1.41
C ALA A 95 6.55 -2.78 1.35
N VAL A 96 7.68 -3.40 0.97
CA VAL A 96 8.95 -2.69 0.76
C VAL A 96 8.81 -1.64 -0.36
N ALA A 97 8.16 -2.00 -1.47
CA ALA A 97 7.86 -1.05 -2.54
C ALA A 97 6.99 0.13 -2.03
N GLY A 98 5.97 -0.14 -1.23
CA GLY A 98 5.14 0.86 -0.58
C GLY A 98 5.89 1.76 0.40
N LEU A 99 6.86 1.20 1.14
CA LEU A 99 7.75 1.98 2.02
C LEU A 99 8.65 2.91 1.22
N ILE A 100 9.27 2.42 0.14
CA ILE A 100 10.10 3.23 -0.77
C ILE A 100 9.27 4.38 -1.34
N PHE A 101 8.05 4.08 -1.80
CA PHE A 101 7.13 5.10 -2.28
C PHE A 101 6.77 6.13 -1.21
N ALA A 102 6.45 5.70 0.01
CA ALA A 102 6.15 6.59 1.13
C ALA A 102 7.33 7.51 1.49
N ILE A 103 8.55 6.98 1.49
CA ILE A 103 9.79 7.76 1.70
C ILE A 103 9.95 8.79 0.58
N GLY A 104 9.82 8.37 -0.68
CA GLY A 104 9.94 9.26 -1.83
C GLY A 104 8.86 10.34 -1.86
N PHE A 105 7.62 10.01 -1.50
CA PHE A 105 6.51 10.94 -1.38
C PHE A 105 6.76 11.97 -0.28
N PHE A 106 7.26 11.54 0.89
CA PHE A 106 7.61 12.45 1.97
C PHE A 106 8.69 13.46 1.54
N PHE A 107 9.77 12.99 0.90
CA PHE A 107 10.83 13.89 0.44
C PHE A 107 10.35 14.84 -0.67
N ASN A 108 9.55 14.37 -1.62
CA ASN A 108 8.97 15.24 -2.65
C ASN A 108 8.03 16.28 -2.03
N GLY A 109 7.14 15.88 -1.11
CA GLY A 109 6.28 16.80 -0.39
C GLY A 109 7.06 17.89 0.34
N ARG A 110 8.21 17.53 0.93
CA ARG A 110 9.10 18.48 1.61
C ARG A 110 9.81 19.46 0.66
N ILE A 111 10.13 19.03 -0.56
CA ILE A 111 10.80 19.86 -1.59
C ILE A 111 9.81 20.88 -2.21
N PHE A 112 8.52 20.55 -2.30
CA PHE A 112 7.51 21.45 -2.89
C PHE A 112 6.77 22.32 -1.86
N LEU A 113 6.81 22.00 -0.56
CA LEU A 113 6.07 22.68 0.51
C LEU A 113 7.01 23.19 1.62
N GLU A 114 8.13 23.83 1.24
CA GLU A 114 9.20 24.30 2.14
C GLU A 114 8.75 25.14 3.35
N ASP A 115 7.50 25.63 3.39
CA ASP A 115 6.94 26.45 4.47
C ASP A 115 6.29 25.68 5.65
N PHE A 116 6.07 24.37 5.57
CA PHE A 116 5.45 23.60 6.67
C PHE A 116 6.49 22.90 7.55
N GLN A 117 7.31 23.67 8.26
CA GLN A 117 8.27 23.13 9.24
C GLN A 117 7.63 22.58 10.52
N THR A 118 6.36 22.90 10.79
CA THR A 118 5.63 22.45 11.98
C THR A 118 4.83 21.18 11.66
N GLY A 119 5.26 20.03 12.18
CA GLY A 119 4.52 18.76 12.10
C GLY A 119 5.08 17.68 11.15
N SER A 120 6.29 17.88 10.58
CA SER A 120 6.91 16.92 9.63
C SER A 120 7.13 15.53 10.22
N ASP A 121 7.43 15.44 11.50
CA ASP A 121 7.84 14.17 12.14
C ASP A 121 6.65 13.25 12.33
N THR A 122 5.49 13.80 12.70
CA THR A 122 4.25 13.03 12.79
C THR A 122 3.76 12.60 11.41
N ALA A 123 3.88 13.47 10.40
CA ALA A 123 3.54 13.11 9.03
C ALA A 123 4.37 11.92 8.54
N LEU A 124 5.67 11.88 8.86
CA LEU A 124 6.54 10.75 8.56
C LEU A 124 6.13 9.49 9.34
N LEU A 125 5.92 9.63 10.66
CA LEU A 125 5.52 8.52 11.54
C LEU A 125 4.20 7.86 11.11
N VAL A 126 3.29 8.61 10.50
CA VAL A 126 2.02 8.09 9.99
C VAL A 126 2.17 7.54 8.57
N THR A 127 2.91 8.24 7.69
CA THR A 127 2.99 7.90 6.26
C THR A 127 3.77 6.61 6.00
N LEU A 128 4.85 6.36 6.75
CA LEU A 128 5.66 5.15 6.59
C LEU A 128 4.89 3.84 6.88
N PRO A 129 4.24 3.66 8.05
CA PRO A 129 3.46 2.46 8.32
C PRO A 129 2.23 2.34 7.41
N ALA A 130 1.61 3.47 7.02
CA ALA A 130 0.53 3.47 6.05
C ALA A 130 0.98 2.95 4.68
N GLY A 131 2.15 3.40 4.19
CA GLY A 131 2.75 2.94 2.94
C GLY A 131 3.10 1.45 2.97
N LEU A 132 3.68 0.97 4.08
CA LEU A 132 3.93 -0.46 4.31
C LEU A 132 2.65 -1.28 4.26
N ALA A 133 1.62 -0.87 5.01
CA ALA A 133 0.36 -1.59 5.08
C ALA A 133 -0.38 -1.59 3.73
N ALA A 134 -0.43 -0.43 3.06
CA ALA A 134 -1.02 -0.29 1.74
C ALA A 134 -0.32 -1.17 0.69
N GLY A 135 1.03 -1.13 0.66
CA GLY A 135 1.84 -1.98 -0.20
C GLY A 135 1.62 -3.47 0.08
N TYR A 136 1.60 -3.86 1.36
CA TYR A 136 1.35 -5.24 1.76
C TYR A 136 -0.01 -5.75 1.27
N VAL A 137 -1.09 -5.00 1.53
CA VAL A 137 -2.45 -5.40 1.16
C VAL A 137 -2.60 -5.46 -0.36
N ALA A 138 -2.04 -4.49 -1.10
CA ALA A 138 -2.06 -4.51 -2.56
C ALA A 138 -1.29 -5.73 -3.12
N GLY A 139 -0.11 -6.04 -2.59
CA GLY A 139 0.66 -7.22 -3.00
C GLY A 139 -0.01 -8.54 -2.61
N TRP A 140 -0.61 -8.60 -1.43
CA TRP A 140 -1.39 -9.75 -1.00
C TRP A 140 -2.56 -9.99 -1.95
N PHE A 141 -3.28 -8.94 -2.33
CA PHE A 141 -4.39 -9.01 -3.28
C PHE A 141 -3.93 -9.51 -4.66
N VAL A 142 -2.81 -8.98 -5.18
CA VAL A 142 -2.21 -9.45 -6.44
C VAL A 142 -1.80 -10.91 -6.35
N GLY A 143 -1.17 -11.32 -5.25
CA GLY A 143 -0.78 -12.72 -5.02
C GLY A 143 -1.97 -13.67 -4.87
N GLN A 144 -3.10 -13.17 -4.36
CA GLN A 144 -4.33 -13.94 -4.15
C GLN A 144 -5.11 -14.13 -5.45
N LEU A 145 -5.37 -13.04 -6.17
CA LEU A 145 -6.21 -13.02 -7.37
C LEU A 145 -5.42 -13.32 -8.66
N GLY A 146 -4.18 -12.85 -8.78
CA GLY A 146 -3.40 -12.94 -10.01
C GLY A 146 -2.78 -14.30 -10.31
N TYR A 147 -2.87 -15.26 -9.38
CA TYR A 147 -2.23 -16.57 -9.51
C TYR A 147 -3.17 -17.70 -9.12
N ALA A 148 -3.10 -18.81 -9.87
CA ALA A 148 -3.87 -20.01 -9.56
C ALA A 148 -3.48 -20.59 -8.18
N PRO A 149 -4.44 -21.17 -7.43
CA PRO A 149 -4.12 -21.91 -6.22
C PRO A 149 -3.15 -23.06 -6.54
N THR A 150 -2.23 -23.38 -5.62
CA THR A 150 -1.48 -24.64 -5.70
C THR A 150 -2.46 -25.80 -5.49
N ALA A 151 -2.47 -26.77 -6.40
CA ALA A 151 -3.30 -27.96 -6.27
C ALA A 151 -2.94 -28.73 -4.97
N PRO A 152 -3.90 -29.42 -4.33
CA PRO A 152 -3.68 -30.15 -3.08
C PRO A 152 -2.59 -31.25 -3.14
N GLU A 153 -2.26 -31.73 -4.34
CA GLU A 153 -1.36 -32.88 -4.55
C GLU A 153 0.13 -32.59 -4.34
N GLU A 154 0.56 -31.32 -4.30
CA GLU A 154 1.98 -30.96 -4.10
C GLU A 154 2.44 -31.07 -2.63
N THR A 155 1.52 -31.30 -1.68
CA THR A 155 1.81 -31.42 -0.24
C THR A 155 1.98 -32.86 0.27
N ALA A 156 1.68 -33.87 -0.55
CA ALA A 156 1.78 -35.27 -0.14
C ALA A 156 3.17 -35.90 -0.42
N SER A 157 4.03 -35.28 -1.23
CA SER A 157 5.33 -35.88 -1.61
C SER A 157 6.52 -35.50 -0.71
N SER A 158 6.31 -34.69 0.32
CA SER A 158 7.35 -34.33 1.29
C SER A 158 7.28 -35.14 2.59
N GLY A 159 6.52 -36.23 2.60
CA GLY A 159 6.29 -37.11 3.75
C GLY A 159 6.94 -38.49 3.66
N GLU A 160 7.91 -38.70 2.78
CA GLU A 160 8.72 -39.92 2.76
C GLU A 160 10.20 -39.57 2.52
N ALA A 161 10.94 -39.48 3.62
CA ALA A 161 12.38 -39.68 3.70
C ALA A 161 12.72 -40.21 5.10
#